data_AF-X1SYX9-F1
#
_entry.id   AF-X1SYX9-F1
#
_cell.length_a   1.000
_cell.length_b   1.000
_cell.length_c   1.000
_cell.angle_alpha   90.00
_cell.angle_beta   90.00
_cell.angle_gamma   90.00
#
_symmetry.space_group_name_H-M   'P 1'
#
loop_
_entity.id
_entity.type
_entity.pdbx_description
1 polymer ?
#
loop_
_entity_poly.entity_id
_entity_poly.type
_entity_poly.pdbx_seq_one_letter_code
_entity_poly.pdbx_strand_id
1 'polypeptide(L)'
;MNMTTFKLKVTLAIIILFVFNANAQDIKYARKQLECLCSPEFHSRAYYNKEDSIAANYQASQFKRFRLRSYVTDYFQEYSFNVNSLEEISVKINSEELEFGIDFMMNPSSGSLSGKLILS
;
A
#
# COMPACT_ATOMS: atom_id res chain seq x y z
N MET A 1 17.22 -47.09 23.42
CA MET A 1 17.52 -46.49 22.10
C MET A 1 18.97 -46.02 22.11
N ASN A 2 19.80 -46.48 21.17
CA ASN A 2 21.24 -46.17 21.19
C ASN A 2 21.50 -44.70 20.82
N MET A 3 22.32 -44.01 21.61
CA MET A 3 22.64 -42.58 21.44
C MET A 3 23.18 -42.24 20.03
N THR A 4 23.93 -43.16 19.43
CA THR A 4 24.43 -43.09 18.05
C THR A 4 23.33 -43.17 17.00
N THR A 5 22.36 -44.07 17.18
CA THR A 5 21.20 -44.19 16.26
C THR A 5 20.29 -42.98 16.33
N PHE A 6 20.20 -42.32 17.49
CA PHE A 6 19.45 -41.07 17.65
C PHE A 6 20.13 -39.90 16.92
N LYS A 7 21.44 -39.71 17.12
CA LYS A 7 22.22 -38.68 16.41
C LYS A 7 22.15 -38.86 14.89
N LEU A 8 22.27 -40.08 14.39
CA LEU A 8 22.17 -40.38 12.95
C LEU A 8 20.83 -39.97 12.35
N LYS A 9 19.72 -40.27 13.04
CA LYS A 9 18.37 -39.89 12.58
C LYS A 9 18.17 -38.36 12.56
N VAL A 10 18.69 -37.67 13.57
CA VAL A 10 18.63 -36.20 13.64
C VAL A 10 19.44 -35.57 12.50
N THR A 11 20.67 -36.03 12.26
CA THR A 11 21.50 -35.54 11.15
C THR A 11 20.82 -35.78 9.81
N LEU A 12 20.21 -36.95 9.61
CA LEU A 12 19.47 -37.25 8.37
C LEU A 12 18.25 -36.34 8.19
N ALA A 13 17.50 -36.07 9.27
CA ALA A 13 16.36 -35.16 9.23
C ALA A 13 16.77 -33.71 8.88
N ILE A 14 17.89 -33.23 9.43
CA ILE A 14 18.44 -31.91 9.10
C ILE A 14 18.84 -31.85 7.62
N ILE A 15 19.54 -32.87 7.10
CA ILE A 15 19.92 -32.93 5.68
C ILE A 15 18.66 -32.91 4.80
N ILE A 16 17.63 -33.67 5.13
CA ILE A 16 16.37 -33.68 4.39
C ILE A 16 15.73 -32.28 4.37
N LEU A 17 15.72 -31.56 5.48
CA LEU A 17 15.18 -30.19 5.55
C LEU A 17 15.96 -29.21 4.66
N PHE A 18 17.27 -29.36 4.52
CA PHE A 18 18.09 -28.50 3.65
C PHE A 18 17.95 -28.80 2.15
N VAL A 19 17.43 -29.97 1.77
CA VAL A 19 17.21 -30.33 0.36
C VAL A 19 15.92 -29.70 -0.18
N PHE A 20 14.95 -29.39 0.68
CA PHE A 20 13.71 -28.73 0.30
C PHE A 20 13.90 -27.21 0.20
N ASN A 21 14.24 -26.72 -0.99
CA ASN A 21 14.25 -25.29 -1.29
C ASN A 21 12.80 -24.81 -1.50
N ALA A 22 12.24 -24.13 -0.51
CA ALA A 22 10.95 -23.46 -0.63
C ALA A 22 11.13 -22.13 -1.40
N ASN A 23 10.57 -22.04 -2.61
CA ASN A 23 10.52 -20.80 -3.38
C ASN A 23 9.34 -19.93 -2.91
N ALA A 24 9.51 -19.29 -1.75
CA ALA A 24 8.49 -18.40 -1.18
C ALA A 24 8.51 -16.97 -1.78
N GLN A 25 9.58 -16.59 -2.46
CA GLN A 25 9.77 -15.22 -2.98
C GLN A 25 9.49 -15.18 -4.49
N ASP A 26 8.31 -14.70 -4.88
CA ASP A 26 7.97 -14.41 -6.28
C ASP A 26 8.14 -12.92 -6.59
N ILE A 27 9.37 -12.55 -6.96
CA ILE A 27 9.70 -11.17 -7.31
C ILE A 27 8.98 -10.68 -8.57
N LYS A 28 8.64 -11.59 -9.50
CA LYS A 28 7.92 -11.23 -10.74
C LYS A 28 6.49 -10.83 -10.40
N TYR A 29 5.84 -11.61 -9.54
CA TYR A 29 4.53 -11.27 -9.03
C TYR A 29 4.55 -9.93 -8.29
N ALA A 30 5.50 -9.73 -7.36
CA ALA A 30 5.62 -8.49 -6.60
C ALA A 30 5.79 -7.26 -7.52
N ARG A 31 6.65 -7.34 -8.54
CA ARG A 31 6.81 -6.27 -9.53
C ARG A 31 5.53 -5.99 -10.30
N LYS A 32 4.82 -7.03 -10.74
CA LYS A 32 3.52 -6.87 -11.40
C LYS A 32 2.49 -6.17 -10.52
N GLN A 33 2.50 -6.44 -9.21
CA GLN A 33 1.62 -5.74 -8.27
C GLN A 33 1.99 -4.25 -8.15
N LEU A 34 3.28 -3.94 -8.10
CA LEU A 34 3.77 -2.55 -8.06
C LEU A 34 3.43 -1.81 -9.36
N GLU A 35 3.69 -2.41 -10.51
CA GLU A 35 3.35 -1.83 -11.81
C GLU A 35 1.87 -1.49 -11.89
N CYS A 36 1.00 -2.37 -11.39
CA CYS A 36 -0.44 -2.14 -11.36
C CYS A 36 -0.85 -1.06 -10.33
N LEU A 37 -0.42 -1.20 -9.07
CA LEU A 37 -0.84 -0.31 -7.99
C LEU A 37 -0.23 1.10 -8.05
N CYS A 38 0.82 1.28 -8.85
CA CYS A 38 1.45 2.56 -9.12
C CYS A 38 1.17 3.04 -10.55
N SER A 39 0.28 2.38 -11.30
CA SER A 39 -0.09 2.85 -12.63
C SER A 39 -1.03 4.05 -12.55
N PRO A 40 -1.11 4.90 -13.59
CA PRO A 40 -2.01 6.04 -13.61
C PRO A 40 -3.48 5.69 -13.32
N GLU A 41 -3.92 4.49 -13.69
CA GLU A 41 -5.29 3.98 -13.48
C GLU A 41 -5.63 3.72 -12.00
N PHE A 42 -4.62 3.48 -11.16
CA PHE A 42 -4.77 3.33 -9.71
C PHE A 42 -4.52 4.64 -8.94
N HIS A 43 -4.17 5.70 -9.68
CA HIS A 43 -3.94 7.05 -9.18
C HIS A 43 -3.05 7.09 -7.93
N SER A 44 -3.27 8.07 -7.05
CA SER A 44 -2.44 8.28 -5.85
C SER A 44 -2.87 7.38 -4.69
N ARG A 45 -3.99 6.64 -4.83
CA ARG A 45 -4.68 5.88 -3.78
C ARG A 45 -5.12 6.79 -2.62
N ALA A 46 -5.37 8.05 -2.93
CA ALA A 46 -5.90 9.01 -1.97
C ALA A 46 -7.41 8.78 -1.79
N TYR A 47 -8.00 9.46 -0.81
CA TYR A 47 -9.45 9.42 -0.59
C TYR A 47 -10.22 10.24 -1.64
N TYR A 48 -9.51 11.11 -2.37
CA TYR A 48 -10.10 11.89 -3.45
C TYR A 48 -10.59 10.95 -4.56
N ASN A 49 -11.80 11.21 -5.07
CA ASN A 49 -12.43 10.45 -6.15
C ASN A 49 -12.46 8.91 -5.98
N LYS A 50 -12.47 8.40 -4.73
CA LYS A 50 -12.51 6.96 -4.41
C LYS A 50 -11.33 6.14 -4.97
N GLU A 51 -10.17 6.77 -5.14
CA GLU A 51 -8.97 6.08 -5.64
C GLU A 51 -8.51 4.97 -4.70
N ASP A 52 -8.67 5.17 -3.38
CA ASP A 52 -8.50 4.16 -2.33
C ASP A 52 -9.37 2.90 -2.57
N SER A 53 -10.62 3.10 -2.96
CA SER A 53 -11.61 2.06 -3.17
C SER A 53 -11.28 1.23 -4.41
N ILE A 54 -10.70 1.84 -5.46
CA ILE A 54 -10.21 1.13 -6.65
C ILE A 54 -9.07 0.17 -6.24
N ALA A 55 -8.11 0.65 -5.45
CA ALA A 55 -7.01 -0.17 -4.96
C ALA A 55 -7.50 -1.32 -4.05
N ALA A 56 -8.45 -1.04 -3.14
CA ALA A 56 -9.04 -2.05 -2.27
C ALA A 56 -9.73 -3.17 -3.08
N ASN A 57 -10.50 -2.79 -4.11
CA ASN A 57 -11.15 -3.75 -5.02
C ASN A 57 -10.14 -4.65 -5.74
N TYR A 58 -9.02 -4.08 -6.21
CA TYR A 58 -7.95 -4.86 -6.80
C TYR A 58 -7.33 -5.84 -5.82
N GLN A 59 -7.01 -5.41 -4.59
CA GLN A 59 -6.45 -6.28 -3.56
C GLN A 59 -7.40 -7.45 -3.21
N ALA A 60 -8.68 -7.16 -3.03
CA ALA A 60 -9.72 -8.18 -2.83
C ALA A 60 -9.75 -9.21 -3.98
N SER A 61 -9.57 -8.77 -5.23
CA SER A 61 -9.47 -9.67 -6.38
C SER A 61 -8.26 -10.59 -6.31
N GLN A 62 -7.10 -10.10 -5.81
CA GLN A 62 -5.91 -10.91 -5.63
C GLN A 62 -6.11 -11.94 -4.51
N PHE A 63 -6.70 -11.54 -3.38
CA PHE A 63 -7.03 -12.44 -2.28
C PHE A 63 -7.97 -13.56 -2.74
N LYS A 64 -9.00 -13.21 -3.51
CA LYS A 64 -9.90 -14.19 -4.14
C LYS A 64 -9.14 -15.14 -5.05
N ARG A 65 -8.20 -14.65 -5.86
CA ARG A 65 -7.37 -15.47 -6.75
C ARG A 65 -6.52 -16.49 -5.97
N PHE A 66 -5.98 -16.09 -4.82
CA PHE A 66 -5.21 -16.96 -3.94
C PHE A 66 -6.07 -17.83 -3.02
N ARG A 67 -7.40 -17.70 -3.07
CA ARG A 67 -8.35 -18.46 -2.23
C ARG A 67 -8.06 -18.28 -0.75
N LEU A 68 -7.69 -17.06 -0.35
CA LEU A 68 -7.48 -16.75 1.06
C LEU A 68 -8.79 -16.87 1.83
N ARG A 69 -8.70 -17.23 3.10
CA ARG A 69 -9.87 -17.21 3.98
C ARG A 69 -10.25 -15.76 4.27
N SER A 70 -11.52 -15.41 4.07
CA SER A 70 -12.05 -14.16 4.62
C SER A 70 -12.54 -14.36 6.06
N TYR A 71 -12.42 -13.31 6.87
CA TYR A 71 -12.92 -13.22 8.22
C TYR A 71 -14.28 -12.51 8.32
N VAL A 72 -14.78 -11.98 7.20
CA VAL A 72 -16.10 -11.33 7.06
C VAL A 72 -16.78 -11.82 5.77
N THR A 73 -17.96 -11.26 5.43
CA THR A 73 -18.77 -11.69 4.27
C THR A 73 -18.00 -11.61 2.95
N ASP A 74 -17.16 -10.60 2.79
CA ASP A 74 -16.27 -10.38 1.65
C ASP A 74 -14.86 -10.04 2.15
N TYR A 75 -13.96 -9.49 1.33
CA TYR A 75 -12.61 -9.11 1.77
C TYR A 75 -12.53 -7.68 2.34
N PHE A 76 -13.66 -7.02 2.59
CA PHE A 76 -13.71 -5.62 2.97
C PHE A 76 -14.11 -5.44 4.44
N GLN A 77 -13.43 -4.50 5.09
CA GLN A 77 -13.86 -3.98 6.38
C GLN A 77 -14.19 -2.51 6.17
N GLU A 78 -15.48 -2.21 6.05
CA GLU A 78 -15.95 -0.83 5.83
C GLU A 78 -15.80 0.01 7.09
N TYR A 79 -15.40 1.27 6.92
CA TYR A 79 -15.31 2.28 7.97
C TYR A 79 -15.52 3.67 7.37
N SER A 80 -15.84 4.65 8.22
CA SER A 80 -16.05 6.04 7.79
C SER A 80 -15.36 7.01 8.74
N PHE A 81 -14.87 8.10 8.17
CA PHE A 81 -14.21 9.19 8.89
C PHE A 81 -14.25 10.44 8.01
N ASN A 82 -14.12 11.62 8.62
CA ASN A 82 -14.04 12.86 7.86
C ASN A 82 -12.65 13.00 7.24
N VAL A 83 -12.63 13.30 5.95
CA VAL A 83 -11.42 13.61 5.19
C VAL A 83 -11.45 15.06 4.75
N ASN A 84 -10.27 15.71 4.77
CA ASN A 84 -10.12 17.03 4.18
C ASN A 84 -9.99 16.88 2.67
N SER A 85 -11.01 17.37 1.95
CA SER A 85 -11.00 17.44 0.49
C SER A 85 -10.42 18.78 0.05
N LEU A 86 -9.47 18.75 -0.88
CA LEU A 86 -8.90 19.95 -1.48
C LEU A 86 -9.66 20.24 -2.77
N GLU A 87 -10.47 21.29 -2.76
CA GLU A 87 -11.30 21.67 -3.92
C GLU A 87 -10.59 22.71 -4.79
N GLU A 88 -10.06 23.76 -4.17
CA GLU A 88 -9.35 24.85 -4.86
C GLU A 88 -8.02 25.12 -4.16
N ILE A 89 -6.92 25.11 -4.93
CA ILE A 89 -5.58 25.38 -4.43
C ILE A 89 -4.88 26.31 -5.41
N SER A 90 -4.50 27.51 -4.95
CA SER A 90 -3.60 28.41 -5.66
C SER A 90 -2.79 29.19 -4.62
N VAL A 91 -1.47 29.16 -4.77
CA VAL A 91 -0.55 29.93 -3.92
C VAL A 91 0.34 30.76 -4.83
N LYS A 92 0.46 32.05 -4.51
CA LYS A 92 1.32 32.99 -5.23
C LYS A 92 2.26 33.70 -4.27
N ILE A 93 3.55 33.71 -4.60
CA ILE A 93 4.58 34.48 -3.90
C ILE A 93 5.14 35.51 -4.86
N ASN A 94 5.12 36.79 -4.50
CA ASN A 94 5.65 37.88 -5.33
C ASN A 94 5.15 37.88 -6.80
N SER A 95 3.89 37.45 -7.01
CA SER A 95 3.22 37.26 -8.31
C SER A 95 3.62 36.01 -9.11
N GLU A 96 4.52 35.18 -8.59
CA GLU A 96 4.83 33.87 -9.14
C GLU A 96 3.85 32.82 -8.60
N GLU A 97 3.27 32.03 -9.49
CA GLU A 97 2.35 30.95 -9.14
C GLU A 97 3.14 29.67 -8.85
N LEU A 98 2.85 29.06 -7.70
CA LEU A 98 3.51 27.83 -7.26
C LEU A 98 2.72 26.60 -7.72
N GLU A 99 3.42 25.54 -8.07
CA GLU A 99 2.82 24.26 -8.47
C GLU A 99 2.55 23.38 -7.24
N PHE A 100 1.28 23.04 -7.02
CA PHE A 100 0.88 22.15 -5.92
C PHE A 100 1.43 20.74 -6.11
N GLY A 101 2.01 20.17 -5.06
CA GLY A 101 2.66 18.87 -5.08
C GLY A 101 4.12 18.89 -5.53
N ILE A 102 4.60 20.02 -6.07
CA ILE A 102 6.01 20.23 -6.47
C ILE A 102 6.65 21.27 -5.55
N ASP A 103 6.12 22.49 -5.55
CA ASP A 103 6.67 23.63 -4.80
C ASP A 103 6.13 23.68 -3.37
N PHE A 104 4.90 23.21 -3.16
CA PHE A 104 4.27 23.17 -1.84
C PHE A 104 3.26 22.03 -1.71
N MET A 105 3.02 21.62 -0.47
CA MET A 105 2.00 20.63 -0.11
C MET A 105 1.17 21.14 1.07
N MET A 106 -0.09 20.71 1.14
CA MET A 106 -0.96 21.05 2.27
C MET A 106 -0.75 20.07 3.42
N ASN A 107 -0.66 20.58 4.65
CA ASN A 107 -0.74 19.73 5.83
C ASN A 107 -2.16 19.15 5.94
N PRO A 108 -2.35 17.83 6.15
CA PRO A 108 -3.68 17.23 6.30
C PRO A 108 -4.54 17.85 7.41
N SER A 109 -3.93 18.50 8.40
CA SER A 109 -4.64 19.18 9.50
C SER A 109 -5.00 20.64 9.21
N SER A 110 -4.68 21.15 8.03
CA SER A 110 -4.99 22.54 7.65
C SER A 110 -6.50 22.75 7.44
N GLY A 111 -6.98 23.93 7.85
CA GLY A 111 -8.31 24.42 7.47
C GLY A 111 -8.28 25.18 6.15
N SER A 112 -9.42 25.75 5.75
CA SER A 112 -9.50 26.62 4.58
C SER A 112 -8.91 27.99 4.86
N LEU A 113 -8.21 28.55 3.87
CA LEU A 113 -7.68 29.91 3.89
C LEU A 113 -7.77 30.51 2.49
N SER A 114 -8.32 31.72 2.38
CA SER A 114 -8.27 32.53 1.17
C SER A 114 -7.94 33.96 1.55
N GLY A 115 -6.87 34.51 0.97
CA GLY A 115 -6.44 35.88 1.26
C GLY A 115 -5.00 36.17 0.87
N LYS A 116 -4.61 37.44 1.01
CA LYS A 116 -3.25 37.93 0.78
C LYS A 116 -2.57 38.17 2.13
N LEU A 117 -1.44 37.51 2.36
CA LEU A 117 -0.58 37.75 3.53
C LEU A 117 0.57 38.68 3.15
N ILE A 118 0.84 39.67 3.99
CA ILE A 118 1.99 40.58 3.85
C ILE A 118 2.90 40.34 5.04
N LEU A 119 4.13 39.92 4.79
CA LEU A 119 5.16 39.78 5.80
C LEU A 119 5.88 41.12 5.93
N SER A 120 5.81 41.72 7.11
CA SER A 120 6.49 42.98 7.48
C SER A 120 7.90 42.73 7.99
#